data_AF-X1KQS7-F1
#
_entry.id   AF-X1KQS7-F1
#
_cell.length_a   1.000
_cell.length_b   1.000
_cell.length_c   1.000
_cell.angle_alpha   90.00
_cell.angle_beta   90.00
_cell.angle_gamma   90.00
#
_symmetry.space_group_name_H-M   'P 1'
#
loop_
_entity.id
_entity.type
_entity.pdbx_description
1 polymer ?
#
loop_
_entity_poly.entity_id
_entity_poly.type
_entity_poly.pdbx_seq_one_letter_code
_entity_poly.pdbx_strand_id
1 'polypeptide(L)' 'MAAGIADYVAVLEGLEIPDRGPRGSAANYAIVAKVGDALHKRRLAVLAATS' A
#
# COMPACT_ATOMS: atom_id res chain seq x y z
N MET A 1 -7.73 -16.21 3.17
CA MET A 1 -7.42 -15.07 2.26
C MET A 1 -7.46 -15.58 0.83
N ALA A 2 -7.97 -14.79 -0.13
CA ALA A 2 -7.90 -15.15 -1.55
C ALA A 2 -6.44 -15.13 -2.03
N ALA A 3 -6.02 -16.11 -2.84
CA ALA A 3 -4.62 -16.30 -3.22
C ALA A 3 -3.99 -15.07 -3.92
N GLY A 4 -4.78 -14.30 -4.68
CA GLY A 4 -4.29 -13.14 -5.43
C GLY A 4 -4.01 -11.88 -4.61
N ILE A 5 -4.40 -11.82 -3.34
CA ILE A 5 -4.22 -10.62 -2.50
C ILE A 5 -3.21 -10.80 -1.36
N ALA A 6 -2.81 -12.04 -1.06
CA ALA A 6 -1.96 -12.35 0.09
C ALA A 6 -0.66 -11.52 0.09
N ASP A 7 -0.03 -11.41 -1.09
CA ASP A 7 1.17 -10.61 -1.30
C ASP A 7 1.02 -9.13 -0.99
N TYR A 8 -0.17 -8.57 -1.22
CA TYR A 8 -0.45 -7.17 -0.97
C TYR A 8 -0.80 -6.93 0.49
N VAL A 9 -1.46 -7.89 1.13
CA VAL A 9 -1.74 -7.85 2.58
C VAL A 9 -0.42 -7.87 3.37
N ALA A 10 0.54 -8.72 3.00
CA ALA A 10 1.85 -8.75 3.64
C ALA A 10 2.60 -7.41 3.55
N VAL A 11 2.47 -6.69 2.43
CA VAL A 11 3.04 -5.33 2.28
C VAL A 11 2.39 -4.35 3.25
N LEU A 12 1.08 -4.42 3.44
CA LEU A 12 0.35 -3.54 4.36
C LEU A 12 0.67 -3.85 5.82
N GLU A 13 0.81 -5.12 6.18
CA GLU A 13 1.18 -5.54 7.55
C GLU A 13 2.56 -5.05 7.97
N GLY A 14 3.51 -4.94 7.03
CA GLY A 14 4.85 -4.41 7.30
C GLY A 14 4.97 -2.88 7.17
N LEU A 15 3.90 -2.16 6.82
CA LEU A 15 3.97 -0.74 6.54
C LEU A 15 3.62 0.09 7.77
N GLU A 16 4.57 0.92 8.21
CA GLU A 16 4.25 1.96 9.19
C GLU A 16 3.36 3.03 8.55
N ILE A 17 2.16 3.23 9.10
CA ILE A 17 1.21 4.22 8.60
C ILE A 17 1.41 5.55 9.34
N PRO A 18 1.53 6.70 8.63
CA PRO A 18 1.59 8.00 9.28
C PRO A 18 0.34 8.28 10.13
N ASP A 19 0.51 9.09 11.17
CA ASP A 19 -0.61 9.48 12.01
C ASP A 19 -1.71 10.18 11.21
N ARG A 20 -2.95 9.79 11.53
CA ARG A 20 -4.13 10.37 10.88
C ARG A 20 -4.48 11.71 11.52
N GLY A 21 -4.53 12.76 10.70
CA GLY A 21 -5.01 14.06 11.12
C GLY A 21 -6.55 14.12 11.21
N PRO A 22 -7.12 15.30 11.49
CA PRO A 22 -8.57 15.50 11.48
C PRO A 22 -9.21 15.04 10.16
N ARG A 23 -10.48 14.62 10.21
CA ARG A 23 -11.23 14.22 9.01
C ARG A 23 -11.25 15.37 8.00
N GLY A 24 -10.81 15.11 6.77
CA GLY A 24 -10.71 16.12 5.71
C GLY A 24 -9.40 16.91 5.68
N SER A 25 -8.48 16.68 6.63
CA SER A 25 -7.16 17.31 6.58
C SER A 25 -6.36 16.84 5.37
N ALA A 26 -5.68 17.77 4.71
CA ALA A 26 -4.76 17.50 3.62
C ALA A 26 -3.59 16.60 4.05
N ALA A 27 -3.21 16.61 5.32
CA ALA A 27 -2.16 15.72 5.85
C ALA A 27 -2.51 14.23 5.66
N ASN A 28 -3.79 13.88 5.60
CA ASN A 28 -4.22 12.49 5.37
C ASN A 28 -3.86 11.96 3.98
N TYR A 29 -3.58 12.83 3.00
CA TYR A 29 -3.11 12.39 1.68
C TYR A 29 -1.75 11.70 1.76
N ALA A 30 -0.92 12.01 2.77
CA ALA A 30 0.35 11.33 2.98
C ALA A 30 0.17 9.83 3.26
N ILE A 31 -0.92 9.44 3.94
CA ILE A 31 -1.26 8.03 4.17
C ILE A 31 -1.58 7.34 2.84
N VAL A 32 -2.42 7.98 2.02
CA VAL A 32 -2.83 7.42 0.72
C VAL A 32 -1.63 7.30 -0.21
N ALA A 33 -0.77 8.31 -0.26
CA ALA A 33 0.47 8.26 -1.04
C ALA A 33 1.37 7.10 -0.60
N LYS A 34 1.65 6.99 0.71
CA LYS A 34 2.53 5.92 1.24
C LYS A 34 2.00 4.51 0.94
N VAL A 35 0.70 4.29 1.17
CA VAL A 35 0.05 3.00 0.90
C VAL A 35 0.02 2.72 -0.60
N GLY A 36 -0.39 3.70 -1.41
CA GLY A 36 -0.49 3.57 -2.86
C GLY A 36 0.84 3.24 -3.50
N ASP A 37 1.91 3.93 -3.12
CA ASP A 37 3.27 3.71 -3.64
C ASP A 37 3.78 2.31 -3.31
N ALA A 38 3.56 1.84 -2.08
CA ALA A 38 3.99 0.50 -1.66
C ALA A 38 3.28 -0.60 -2.46
N LEU A 39 1.95 -0.48 -2.60
CA LEU A 39 1.15 -1.44 -3.36
C LEU A 39 1.48 -1.40 -4.86
N HIS A 40 1.70 -0.20 -5.41
CA HIS A 40 2.06 -0.03 -6.81
C HIS A 40 3.41 -0.68 -7.12
N LYS A 41 4.43 -0.46 -6.27
CA LYS A 41 5.74 -1.12 -6.39
C LYS A 41 5.61 -2.64 -6.35
N ARG A 42 4.79 -3.19 -5.43
CA ARG A 42 4.54 -4.64 -5.40
C ARG A 42 3.88 -5.13 -6.68
N ARG A 43 2.90 -4.39 -7.21
CA ARG A 43 2.23 -4.76 -8.47
C ARG A 43 3.22 -4.82 -9.64
N LEU A 44 4.09 -3.83 -9.77
CA LEU A 44 5.12 -3.82 -10.81
C LEU A 44 6.06 -5.03 -10.68
N ALA A 45 6.48 -5.37 -9.47
CA ALA A 45 7.34 -6.54 -9.24
C ALA A 45 6.65 -7.87 -9.63
N VAL A 46 5.36 -8.02 -9.29
CA VAL A 46 4.57 -9.21 -9.69
C VAL A 46 4.46 -9.30 -11.21
N LEU A 47 4.19 -8.18 -11.89
CA LEU A 47 4.09 -8.14 -13.35
C LEU A 47 5.43 -8.50 -14.01
N ALA A 48 6.55 -7.95 -13.52
CA ALA A 48 7.88 -8.26 -14.03
C ALA A 48 8.29 -9.73 -13.82
N ALA A 49 7.81 -10.38 -12.77
CA ALA A 49 8.07 -11.80 -12.50
C ALA A 49 7.17 -12.75 -13.31
N THR A 50 6.10 -12.23 -13.93
CA THR A 50 5.15 -13.01 -14.75
C THR A 50 5.42 -12.89 -16.25
N SER A 51 6.33 -11.98 -16.64
CA SER A 51 6.80 -11.76 -18.02
C SER A 51 8.02 -12.59 -18.41
#